data_AF-A0A0Q4R8E4-F1
#
_entry.id   AF-A0A0Q4R8E4-F1
#
_cell.length_a   1.000
_cell.length_b   1.000
_cell.length_c   1.000
_cell.angle_alpha   90.00
_cell.angle_beta   90.00
_cell.angle_gamma   90.00
#
_symmetry.space_group_name_H-M   'P 1'
#
loop_
_entity.id
_entity.type
_entity.pdbx_description
1 polymer ?
#
loop_
_entity_poly.entity_id
_entity_poly.type
_entity_poly.pdbx_seq_one_letter_code
_entity_poly.pdbx_strand_id
1 'polypeptide(L)'
;MAIVNLGILLKYGMYGAANKLANGRNIAALDEAWDVYKSKPKIPPKSKTKPINKEASKGGPGVNRPIDEFDDTAIYQGAGKSRPEPPHATGGKVEGTGKGKYLTDPAEMRPYIIPPRDGFDAFLERKYIEIRKIGLEDISIVAKNTGLTEQEISDMKKHLFLDTHQLSIDGVPYKELYFRADQDIAYAWQLAQKKELTVEERDWFRQLANHELKEKELMDKGMPLMDLSTWNPKTERFDPDPGKNAHDKANVTDPNPGEFPKYNANKDYWDHSDTDSNNY
;
A
#
# COMPACT_ATOMS: atom_id res chain seq x y z
N MET A 1 -23.49 -23.20 18.34
CA MET A 1 -22.09 -22.82 18.02
C MET A 1 -21.66 -23.59 16.80
N ALA A 2 -21.47 -22.91 15.67
CA ALA A 2 -20.83 -23.51 14.49
C ALA A 2 -19.32 -23.30 14.61
N ILE A 3 -18.54 -24.38 14.63
CA ILE A 3 -17.08 -24.30 14.59
C ILE A 3 -16.70 -24.13 13.11
N VAL A 4 -16.35 -22.91 12.71
CA VAL A 4 -15.89 -22.63 11.34
C VAL A 4 -14.39 -22.91 11.26
N ASN A 5 -14.01 -23.85 10.38
CA ASN A 5 -12.63 -24.26 10.18
C ASN A 5 -11.91 -23.27 9.23
N LEU A 6 -10.70 -22.84 9.59
CA LEU A 6 -9.83 -21.95 8.82
C LEU A 6 -9.68 -22.41 7.35
N GLY A 7 -9.60 -23.72 7.12
CA GLY A 7 -9.49 -24.28 5.76
C GLY A 7 -10.72 -24.05 4.87
N ILE A 8 -11.90 -23.89 5.46
CA ILE A 8 -13.13 -23.56 4.72
C ILE A 8 -13.12 -22.09 4.30
N LEU A 9 -12.67 -21.19 5.17
CA LEU A 9 -12.60 -19.76 4.88
C LEU A 9 -11.60 -19.45 3.74
N LEU A 10 -10.44 -20.12 3.76
CA LEU A 10 -9.43 -20.00 2.71
C LEU A 10 -9.95 -20.53 1.36
N LYS A 11 -10.66 -21.68 1.37
CA LYS A 11 -11.23 -22.28 0.16
C LYS A 11 -12.27 -21.41 -0.55
N TYR A 12 -12.92 -20.50 0.18
CA TYR A 12 -13.92 -19.58 -0.37
C TYR A 12 -13.44 -18.12 -0.46
N GLY A 13 -12.12 -17.89 -0.42
CA GLY A 13 -11.52 -16.57 -0.64
C GLY A 13 -11.73 -15.57 0.50
N MET A 14 -12.10 -16.03 1.70
CA MET A 14 -12.38 -15.19 2.86
C MET A 14 -11.11 -14.99 3.72
N TYR A 15 -10.03 -14.50 3.11
CA TYR A 15 -8.72 -14.35 3.74
C TYR A 15 -8.72 -13.36 4.92
N GLY A 16 -9.50 -12.27 4.84
CA GLY A 16 -9.68 -11.34 5.96
C GLY A 16 -10.33 -11.97 7.20
N ALA A 17 -11.30 -12.88 7.00
CA ALA A 17 -11.91 -13.63 8.09
C ALA A 17 -10.95 -14.70 8.64
N ALA A 18 -10.16 -15.34 7.77
CA ALA A 18 -9.11 -16.28 8.17
C ALA A 18 -8.03 -15.59 9.00
N ASN A 19 -7.62 -14.36 8.64
CA ASN A 19 -6.62 -13.58 9.37
C ASN A 19 -7.16 -13.14 10.75
N LYS A 20 -8.43 -12.72 10.83
CA LYS A 20 -9.10 -12.39 12.11
C LYS A 20 -9.27 -13.60 13.04
N LEU A 21 -9.46 -14.79 12.47
CA LEU A 21 -9.61 -16.05 13.23
C LEU A 21 -8.24 -16.58 13.71
N ALA A 22 -7.18 -16.37 12.93
CA ALA A 22 -5.81 -16.72 13.30
C ALA A 22 -5.24 -15.83 14.43
N ASN A 23 -5.68 -14.57 14.52
CA ASN A 23 -5.17 -13.58 15.48
C ASN A 23 -6.14 -13.30 16.67
N GLY A 24 -7.05 -14.24 16.94
CA GLY A 24 -8.37 -13.99 17.56
C GLY A 24 -8.47 -13.18 18.86
N ARG A 25 -9.44 -12.25 18.88
CA ARG A 25 -10.21 -11.84 20.09
C ARG A 25 -11.70 -11.54 19.86
N ASN A 26 -12.29 -11.76 18.68
CA ASN A 26 -13.74 -11.54 18.49
C ASN A 26 -14.40 -12.58 17.59
N ILE A 27 -14.95 -13.63 18.22
CA ILE A 27 -15.73 -14.68 17.55
C ILE A 27 -17.09 -14.14 17.07
N ALA A 28 -17.62 -13.07 17.68
CA ALA A 28 -18.92 -12.49 17.35
C ALA A 28 -18.99 -11.89 15.92
N ALA A 29 -17.88 -11.37 15.39
CA ALA A 29 -17.82 -10.80 14.04
C ALA A 29 -17.86 -11.88 12.93
N LEU A 30 -17.67 -13.15 13.27
CA LEU A 30 -17.73 -14.27 12.32
C LEU A 30 -19.17 -14.68 11.99
N ASP A 31 -20.07 -14.59 12.96
CA ASP A 31 -21.48 -14.94 12.75
C ASP A 31 -22.18 -13.92 11.82
N GLU A 32 -21.90 -12.62 11.98
CA GLU A 32 -22.42 -11.58 11.08
C GLU A 32 -21.93 -11.74 9.64
N ALA A 33 -20.63 -11.99 9.44
CA ALA A 33 -20.07 -12.17 8.10
C ALA A 33 -20.62 -13.44 7.40
N TRP A 34 -20.89 -14.50 8.16
CA TRP A 34 -21.44 -15.75 7.64
C TRP A 34 -22.93 -15.66 7.34
N ASP A 35 -23.71 -14.95 8.15
CA ASP A 35 -25.14 -14.72 7.90
C ASP A 35 -25.36 -13.76 6.72
N VAL A 36 -24.47 -12.78 6.53
CA VAL A 36 -24.44 -11.93 5.31
C VAL A 36 -24.11 -12.76 4.07
N TYR A 37 -23.24 -13.77 4.17
CA TYR A 37 -22.94 -14.65 3.04
C TYR A 37 -24.11 -15.58 2.68
N LYS A 38 -24.76 -16.19 3.67
CA LYS A 38 -25.92 -17.08 3.46
C LYS A 38 -27.17 -16.36 2.94
N SER A 39 -27.33 -15.08 3.25
CA SER A 39 -28.49 -14.28 2.83
C SER A 39 -28.40 -13.78 1.39
N LYS A 40 -27.27 -13.95 0.69
CA LYS A 40 -27.18 -13.59 -0.73
C LYS A 40 -27.90 -14.63 -1.61
N PRO A 41 -28.90 -14.23 -2.42
CA PRO A 41 -29.47 -15.13 -3.41
C PRO A 41 -28.39 -15.51 -4.43
N LYS A 42 -28.27 -16.81 -4.74
CA LYS A 42 -27.37 -17.32 -5.78
C LYS A 42 -27.85 -16.82 -7.15
N ILE A 43 -27.20 -15.78 -7.68
CA ILE A 43 -27.44 -15.31 -9.04
C ILE A 43 -26.58 -16.17 -10.00
N PRO A 44 -27.18 -16.87 -10.97
CA PRO A 44 -26.42 -17.58 -12.00
C PRO A 44 -25.75 -16.60 -12.98
N PRO A 45 -24.62 -16.97 -13.59
CA PRO A 45 -23.82 -16.06 -14.41
C PRO A 45 -24.59 -15.62 -15.66
N LYS A 46 -24.76 -14.30 -15.85
CA LYS A 46 -25.39 -13.71 -17.04
C LYS A 46 -24.42 -13.69 -18.22
N SER A 47 -24.93 -14.14 -19.36
CA SER A 47 -24.30 -14.17 -20.68
C SER A 47 -23.99 -12.79 -21.24
N LYS A 48 -22.90 -12.70 -22.00
CA LYS A 48 -22.40 -11.52 -22.72
C LYS A 48 -23.41 -11.02 -23.77
N THR A 49 -23.72 -9.72 -23.74
CA THR A 49 -24.33 -9.00 -24.89
C THR A 49 -23.72 -7.60 -25.04
N LYS A 50 -23.50 -7.20 -26.30
CA LYS A 50 -22.75 -6.03 -26.82
C LYS A 50 -23.34 -4.65 -26.44
N PRO A 51 -22.54 -3.57 -26.50
CA PRO A 51 -22.97 -2.21 -26.11
C PRO A 51 -23.77 -1.49 -27.20
N ILE A 52 -24.73 -0.68 -26.77
CA ILE A 52 -25.48 0.30 -27.59
C ILE A 52 -25.05 1.70 -27.15
N ASN A 53 -24.62 2.52 -28.13
CA ASN A 53 -24.32 3.94 -28.00
C ASN A 53 -25.51 4.75 -27.46
N LYS A 54 -25.26 5.68 -26.55
CA LYS A 54 -26.10 6.88 -26.38
C LYS A 54 -25.26 8.12 -26.08
N GLU A 55 -25.63 9.16 -26.80
CA GLU A 55 -25.02 10.47 -26.94
C GLU A 55 -25.34 11.42 -25.76
N ALA A 56 -24.56 12.50 -25.66
CA ALA A 56 -24.52 13.43 -24.53
C ALA A 56 -25.72 14.39 -24.44
N SER A 57 -26.06 14.78 -23.19
CA SER A 57 -26.96 15.89 -22.87
C SER A 57 -26.28 16.85 -21.89
N LYS A 58 -26.32 18.14 -22.20
CA LYS A 58 -25.82 19.27 -21.40
C LYS A 58 -26.93 19.80 -20.48
N GLY A 59 -26.59 20.17 -19.23
CA GLY A 59 -27.27 21.25 -18.51
C GLY A 59 -27.35 21.13 -16.98
N GLY A 60 -26.86 22.15 -16.27
CA GLY A 60 -27.46 22.65 -15.01
C GLY A 60 -26.75 22.29 -13.69
N PRO A 61 -26.56 23.25 -12.75
CA PRO A 61 -25.63 23.13 -11.62
C PRO A 61 -26.28 22.55 -10.35
N GLY A 62 -25.49 21.80 -9.58
CA GLY A 62 -25.78 21.46 -8.19
C GLY A 62 -26.30 20.05 -7.95
N VAL A 63 -25.41 19.06 -8.01
CA VAL A 63 -25.62 17.74 -7.37
C VAL A 63 -24.27 17.24 -6.84
N ASN A 64 -24.20 16.98 -5.53
CA ASN A 64 -23.09 16.25 -4.90
C ASN A 64 -22.94 14.88 -5.56
N ARG A 65 -21.81 14.66 -6.22
CA ARG A 65 -21.48 13.36 -6.82
C ARG A 65 -20.84 12.43 -5.79
N PRO A 66 -21.15 11.12 -5.78
CA PRO A 66 -20.43 10.13 -4.97
C PRO A 66 -18.95 10.04 -5.36
N ILE A 67 -18.09 9.71 -4.39
CA ILE A 67 -16.66 9.39 -4.55
C ILE A 67 -16.52 7.99 -5.17
N ASP A 68 -17.00 7.83 -6.40
CA ASP A 68 -16.71 6.64 -7.18
C ASP A 68 -16.27 7.10 -8.56
N GLU A 69 -15.22 6.45 -9.08
CA GLU A 69 -14.52 6.73 -10.34
C GLU A 69 -13.19 7.51 -10.20
N PHE A 70 -12.12 6.76 -9.87
CA PHE A 70 -10.75 7.10 -10.26
C PHE A 70 -10.62 6.99 -11.79
N ASP A 71 -11.04 8.03 -12.50
CA ASP A 71 -10.73 8.23 -13.92
C ASP A 71 -9.57 9.23 -14.06
N ASP A 72 -8.36 8.69 -14.23
CA ASP A 72 -7.13 9.47 -14.36
C ASP A 72 -6.90 10.01 -15.80
N THR A 73 -7.90 9.96 -16.70
CA THR A 73 -7.74 10.48 -18.07
C THR A 73 -7.72 12.01 -18.16
N ALA A 74 -8.34 12.72 -17.21
CA ALA A 74 -8.47 14.18 -17.28
C ALA A 74 -7.19 14.97 -16.96
N ILE A 75 -6.22 14.37 -16.25
CA ILE A 75 -4.95 15.03 -15.90
C ILE A 75 -3.99 15.08 -17.11
N TYR A 76 -4.19 14.24 -18.14
CA TYR A 76 -3.25 14.09 -19.25
C TYR A 76 -3.56 14.86 -20.55
N GLN A 77 -4.67 15.61 -20.66
CA GLN A 77 -4.98 16.37 -21.90
C GLN A 77 -4.81 17.89 -21.83
N GLY A 78 -4.32 18.44 -20.71
CA GLY A 78 -4.25 19.90 -20.48
C GLY A 78 -2.90 20.59 -20.72
N ALA A 79 -1.78 19.86 -20.81
CA ALA A 79 -0.44 20.48 -20.77
C ALA A 79 0.35 20.40 -22.09
N GLY A 80 -0.35 20.39 -23.24
CA GLY A 80 0.26 20.06 -24.54
C GLY A 80 0.11 21.11 -25.65
N LYS A 81 -0.26 22.37 -25.38
CA LYS A 81 -0.30 23.40 -26.44
C LYS A 81 0.28 24.72 -25.97
N SER A 82 1.20 25.25 -26.78
CA SER A 82 1.92 26.52 -26.67
C SER A 82 3.09 26.61 -25.67
N ARG A 83 4.19 25.89 -25.96
CA ARG A 83 5.55 26.36 -25.63
C ARG A 83 6.49 26.00 -26.80
N PRO A 84 7.29 26.94 -27.33
CA PRO A 84 8.24 26.62 -28.39
C PRO A 84 9.32 25.67 -27.87
N GLU A 85 9.66 24.65 -28.67
CA GLU A 85 10.68 23.65 -28.36
C GLU A 85 12.07 24.30 -28.20
N PRO A 86 12.83 24.00 -27.13
CA PRO A 86 14.26 24.28 -27.09
C PRO A 86 15.04 23.21 -27.86
N PRO A 87 16.19 23.57 -28.45
CA PRO A 87 16.92 22.70 -29.35
C PRO A 87 17.62 21.56 -28.60
N HIS A 88 17.48 20.35 -29.14
CA HIS A 88 18.27 19.15 -28.87
C HIS A 88 18.25 18.58 -27.43
N ALA A 89 17.35 17.62 -27.24
CA ALA A 89 17.48 16.57 -26.24
C ALA A 89 18.76 15.75 -26.47
N THR A 90 19.70 15.86 -25.54
CA THR A 90 20.70 14.81 -25.27
C THR A 90 20.39 14.28 -23.88
N GLY A 91 20.28 12.94 -23.76
CA GLY A 91 19.96 12.23 -22.54
C GLY A 91 20.97 12.52 -21.43
N GLY A 92 20.68 13.54 -20.63
CA GLY A 92 21.46 13.95 -19.48
C GLY A 92 20.86 13.39 -18.21
N LYS A 93 21.67 12.60 -17.50
CA LYS A 93 21.47 12.20 -16.11
C LYS A 93 21.18 13.45 -15.27
N VAL A 94 19.95 13.62 -14.82
CA VAL A 94 19.61 14.71 -13.91
C VAL A 94 20.06 14.27 -12.52
N GLU A 95 21.26 14.71 -12.12
CA GLU A 95 21.71 14.60 -10.74
C GLU A 95 20.93 15.59 -9.88
N GLY A 96 19.87 15.09 -9.23
CA GLY A 96 19.20 15.81 -8.15
C GLY A 96 20.19 16.06 -7.01
N THR A 97 20.26 17.30 -6.54
CA THR A 97 21.25 17.80 -5.57
C THR A 97 21.02 17.35 -4.11
N GLY A 98 20.29 16.25 -3.89
CA GLY A 98 20.14 15.60 -2.59
C GLY A 98 21.16 14.48 -2.42
N LYS A 99 21.88 14.43 -1.31
CA LYS A 99 22.72 13.30 -0.93
C LYS A 99 21.85 12.03 -0.79
N GLY A 100 21.78 11.24 -1.86
CA GLY A 100 21.15 9.92 -1.94
C GLY A 100 20.80 9.59 -3.41
N LYS A 101 21.39 8.54 -3.98
CA LYS A 101 21.00 8.02 -5.30
C LYS A 101 19.85 7.03 -5.12
N TYR A 102 18.62 7.51 -5.01
CA TYR A 102 17.45 6.63 -5.05
C TYR A 102 17.00 6.42 -6.50
N LEU A 103 16.55 5.21 -6.80
CA LEU A 103 16.07 4.84 -8.13
C LEU A 103 14.70 5.46 -8.36
N THR A 104 14.51 6.07 -9.53
CA THR A 104 13.21 6.61 -9.97
C THR A 104 12.71 5.97 -11.27
N ASP A 105 13.55 5.19 -11.95
CA ASP A 105 13.17 4.37 -13.11
C ASP A 105 12.63 3.01 -12.63
N PRO A 106 11.36 2.65 -12.94
CA PRO A 106 10.79 1.35 -12.59
C PRO A 106 11.60 0.15 -13.09
N ALA A 107 12.26 0.26 -14.25
CA ALA A 107 13.09 -0.83 -14.78
C ALA A 107 14.31 -1.08 -13.89
N GLU A 108 14.88 -0.03 -13.30
CA GLU A 108 15.99 -0.13 -12.37
C GLU A 108 15.54 -0.59 -10.97
N MET A 109 14.30 -0.26 -10.55
CA MET A 109 13.73 -0.73 -9.27
C MET A 109 13.44 -2.24 -9.29
N ARG A 110 13.08 -2.79 -10.46
CA ARG A 110 12.54 -4.15 -10.62
C ARG A 110 13.34 -5.25 -9.92
N PRO A 111 14.68 -5.29 -9.93
CA PRO A 111 15.46 -6.33 -9.25
C PRO A 111 15.30 -6.33 -7.73
N TYR A 112 14.90 -5.21 -7.14
CA TYR A 112 14.76 -5.00 -5.70
C TYR A 112 13.31 -5.11 -5.21
N ILE A 113 12.34 -5.19 -6.12
CA ILE A 113 10.94 -5.36 -5.78
C ILE A 113 10.66 -6.82 -5.46
N ILE A 114 10.02 -7.08 -4.32
CA ILE A 114 9.54 -8.40 -3.97
C ILE A 114 8.41 -8.77 -4.94
N PRO A 115 8.50 -9.88 -5.69
CA PRO A 115 7.45 -10.25 -6.64
C PRO A 115 6.07 -10.35 -5.95
N PRO A 116 5.04 -9.69 -6.50
CA PRO A 116 3.65 -9.83 -6.06
C PRO A 116 3.18 -11.27 -6.07
N ARG A 117 2.39 -11.64 -5.05
CA ARG A 117 1.82 -12.99 -4.95
C ARG A 117 0.55 -13.14 -5.76
N ASP A 118 -0.20 -12.05 -5.91
CA ASP A 118 -1.47 -11.99 -6.63
C ASP A 118 -1.66 -10.61 -7.29
N GLY A 119 -2.82 -10.40 -7.92
CA GLY A 119 -3.15 -9.14 -8.59
C GLY A 119 -3.34 -7.96 -7.64
N PHE A 120 -3.71 -8.20 -6.38
CA PHE A 120 -3.85 -7.15 -5.37
C PHE A 120 -2.48 -6.68 -4.90
N ASP A 121 -1.56 -7.59 -4.58
CA ASP A 121 -0.16 -7.25 -4.31
C ASP A 121 0.45 -6.44 -5.48
N ALA A 122 0.16 -6.81 -6.72
CA ALA A 122 0.65 -6.10 -7.90
C ALA A 122 0.05 -4.70 -8.00
N PHE A 123 -1.24 -4.54 -7.66
CA PHE A 123 -1.89 -3.24 -7.56
C PHE A 123 -1.22 -2.34 -6.52
N LEU A 124 -0.94 -2.85 -5.32
CA LEU A 124 -0.26 -2.10 -4.27
C LEU A 124 1.15 -1.71 -4.68
N GLU A 125 1.88 -2.61 -5.32
CA GLU A 125 3.24 -2.33 -5.79
C GLU A 125 3.27 -1.22 -6.85
N ARG A 126 2.30 -1.19 -7.78
CA ARG A 126 2.15 -0.05 -8.71
C ARG A 126 1.99 1.27 -7.97
N LYS A 127 1.24 1.30 -6.87
CA LYS A 127 1.08 2.52 -6.05
C LYS A 127 2.40 2.95 -5.42
N TYR A 128 3.19 2.00 -4.90
CA TYR A 128 4.51 2.27 -4.34
C TYR A 128 5.50 2.74 -5.42
N ILE A 129 5.51 2.13 -6.61
CA ILE A 129 6.33 2.58 -7.76
C ILE A 129 6.01 4.04 -8.10
N GLU A 130 4.73 4.43 -8.15
CA GLU A 130 4.36 5.83 -8.40
C GLU A 130 4.86 6.78 -7.29
N ILE A 131 4.87 6.35 -6.02
CA ILE A 131 5.44 7.14 -4.92
C ILE A 131 6.97 7.28 -5.07
N ARG A 132 7.67 6.20 -5.45
CA ARG A 132 9.14 6.17 -5.64
C ARG A 132 9.58 7.05 -6.80
N LYS A 133 8.86 7.03 -7.92
CA LYS A 133 9.13 7.87 -9.11
C LYS A 133 9.21 9.36 -8.78
N ILE A 134 8.44 9.82 -7.79
CA ILE A 134 8.42 11.22 -7.34
C ILE A 134 9.71 11.59 -6.57
N GLY A 135 10.47 10.62 -6.05
CA GLY A 135 11.67 10.90 -5.26
C GLY A 135 11.34 11.70 -4.00
N LEU A 136 12.00 12.83 -3.78
CA LEU A 136 11.77 13.71 -2.62
C LEU A 136 10.97 14.99 -2.96
N GLU A 137 10.33 15.05 -4.14
CA GLU A 137 9.66 16.28 -4.59
C GLU A 137 8.34 16.57 -3.86
N ASP A 138 7.71 15.57 -3.25
CA ASP A 138 6.44 15.70 -2.51
C ASP A 138 6.61 15.94 -1.00
N ILE A 139 7.85 16.05 -0.49
CA ILE A 139 8.10 16.14 0.96
C ILE A 139 7.36 17.33 1.58
N SER A 140 7.45 18.52 0.97
CA SER A 140 6.83 19.72 1.53
C SER A 140 5.30 19.64 1.55
N ILE A 141 4.68 19.08 0.50
CA ILE A 141 3.22 18.94 0.43
C ILE A 141 2.71 17.88 1.41
N VAL A 142 3.40 16.74 1.51
CA VAL A 142 3.04 15.67 2.46
C VAL A 142 3.25 16.15 3.90
N ALA A 143 4.33 16.86 4.20
CA ALA A 143 4.58 17.46 5.52
C ALA A 143 3.47 18.43 5.91
N LYS A 144 3.10 19.34 5.01
CA LYS A 144 1.97 20.26 5.24
C LYS A 144 0.67 19.50 5.53
N ASN A 145 0.35 18.50 4.71
CA ASN A 145 -0.95 17.83 4.75
C ASN A 145 -1.10 16.85 5.92
N THR A 146 0.00 16.29 6.42
CA THR A 146 0.05 15.42 7.60
C THR A 146 0.29 16.21 8.89
N GLY A 147 0.88 17.41 8.77
CA GLY A 147 1.38 18.21 9.89
C GLY A 147 2.56 17.58 10.62
N LEU A 148 3.32 16.73 9.93
CA LEU A 148 4.66 16.30 10.32
C LEU A 148 5.68 17.32 9.81
N THR A 149 6.89 17.30 10.36
CA THR A 149 8.00 18.12 9.83
C THR A 149 8.50 17.55 8.50
N GLU A 150 9.09 18.40 7.65
CA GLU A 150 9.71 17.94 6.41
C GLU A 150 10.82 16.92 6.64
N GLN A 151 11.53 17.01 7.77
CA GLN A 151 12.56 16.04 8.14
C GLN A 151 11.94 14.67 8.46
N GLU A 152 10.89 14.62 9.29
CA GLU A 152 10.16 13.37 9.59
C GLU A 152 9.63 12.72 8.30
N ILE A 153 9.02 13.50 7.40
CA ILE A 153 8.53 12.99 6.12
C ILE A 153 9.67 12.52 5.21
N SER A 154 10.80 13.23 5.18
CA SER A 154 11.97 12.81 4.41
C SER A 154 12.53 11.48 4.90
N ASP A 155 12.65 11.31 6.21
CA ASP A 155 13.20 10.09 6.81
C ASP A 155 12.24 8.91 6.65
N MET A 156 10.93 9.13 6.84
CA MET A 156 9.91 8.13 6.53
C MET A 156 9.93 7.74 5.05
N LYS A 157 9.99 8.72 4.13
CA LYS A 157 9.92 8.44 2.70
C LYS A 157 11.11 7.59 2.24
N LYS A 158 12.29 7.90 2.76
CA LYS A 158 13.50 7.11 2.51
C LYS A 158 13.33 5.69 3.03
N HIS A 159 13.00 5.54 4.32
CA HIS A 159 12.83 4.24 4.95
C HIS A 159 11.80 3.35 4.24
N LEU A 160 10.60 3.88 4.00
CA LEU A 160 9.47 3.13 3.46
C LEU A 160 9.57 2.83 1.97
N PHE A 161 10.07 3.79 1.17
CA PHE A 161 9.94 3.73 -0.29
C PHE A 161 11.26 3.75 -1.04
N LEU A 162 12.21 4.62 -0.66
CA LEU A 162 13.35 4.93 -1.53
C LEU A 162 14.60 4.10 -1.24
N ASP A 163 14.78 3.66 0.01
CA ASP A 163 15.90 2.85 0.43
C ASP A 163 15.58 1.36 0.29
N THR A 164 16.58 0.59 -0.14
CA THR A 164 16.56 -0.88 -0.08
C THR A 164 17.13 -1.35 1.26
N HIS A 165 16.67 -2.51 1.71
CA HIS A 165 17.02 -3.10 2.99
C HIS A 165 17.41 -4.56 2.81
N GLN A 166 18.23 -5.09 3.72
CA GLN A 166 18.49 -6.53 3.77
C GLN A 166 17.28 -7.24 4.39
N LEU A 167 16.41 -7.82 3.55
CA LEU A 167 15.15 -8.44 3.97
C LEU A 167 15.17 -9.96 3.81
N SER A 168 14.63 -10.65 4.80
CA SER A 168 14.31 -12.08 4.76
C SER A 168 12.82 -12.22 4.49
N ILE A 169 12.45 -12.88 3.39
CA ILE A 169 11.06 -13.09 2.97
C ILE A 169 10.77 -14.57 2.99
N ASP A 170 9.70 -14.98 3.66
CA ASP A 170 9.27 -16.38 3.73
C ASP A 170 10.37 -17.36 4.19
N GLY A 171 11.22 -16.90 5.13
CA GLY A 171 12.31 -17.70 5.67
C GLY A 171 13.49 -17.94 4.73
N VAL A 172 13.61 -17.16 3.65
CA VAL A 172 14.79 -17.22 2.76
C VAL A 172 15.91 -16.29 3.26
N PRO A 173 17.19 -16.58 2.94
CA PRO A 173 18.29 -15.69 3.31
C PRO A 173 18.11 -14.25 2.84
N TYR A 174 18.70 -13.32 3.59
CA TYR A 174 18.60 -11.89 3.33
C TYR A 174 18.98 -11.51 1.90
N LYS A 175 18.16 -10.66 1.28
CA LYS A 175 18.42 -10.02 0.00
C LYS A 175 18.17 -8.53 0.11
N GLU A 176 18.90 -7.75 -0.66
CA GLU A 176 18.65 -6.33 -0.79
C GLU A 176 17.34 -6.11 -1.57
N LEU A 177 16.32 -5.59 -0.90
CA LEU A 177 14.96 -5.45 -1.43
C LEU A 177 14.29 -4.19 -0.88
N TYR A 178 13.29 -3.67 -1.58
CA TYR A 178 12.31 -2.75 -1.01
C TYR A 178 11.35 -3.50 -0.06
N PHE A 179 10.74 -2.77 0.88
CA PHE A 179 9.61 -3.30 1.64
C PHE A 179 8.46 -3.69 0.71
N ARG A 180 7.69 -4.70 1.14
CA ARG A 180 6.45 -5.09 0.47
C ARG A 180 5.45 -3.95 0.62
N ALA A 181 4.77 -3.61 -0.47
CA ALA A 181 3.74 -2.58 -0.45
C ALA A 181 2.61 -2.93 0.54
N ASP A 182 2.30 -2.00 1.42
CA ASP A 182 1.15 -2.04 2.32
C ASP A 182 0.01 -1.15 1.81
N GLN A 183 -1.22 -1.65 1.90
CA GLN A 183 -2.42 -0.99 1.37
C GLN A 183 -2.75 0.32 2.08
N ASP A 184 -2.63 0.36 3.41
CA ASP A 184 -3.02 1.49 4.23
C ASP A 184 -1.98 2.59 4.06
N ILE A 185 -0.68 2.23 4.05
CA ILE A 185 0.42 3.16 3.76
C ILE A 185 0.33 3.70 2.33
N ALA A 186 0.07 2.85 1.32
CA ALA A 186 -0.07 3.29 -0.07
C ALA A 186 -1.18 4.34 -0.21
N TYR A 187 -2.36 4.03 0.34
CA TYR A 187 -3.51 4.91 0.29
C TYR A 187 -3.24 6.21 1.05
N ALA A 188 -2.76 6.13 2.29
CA ALA A 188 -2.49 7.28 3.14
C ALA A 188 -1.49 8.24 2.50
N TRP A 189 -0.39 7.73 1.94
CA TRP A 189 0.64 8.56 1.31
C TRP A 189 0.10 9.29 0.08
N GLN A 190 -0.61 8.57 -0.80
CA GLN A 190 -1.22 9.19 -1.98
C GLN A 190 -2.33 10.19 -1.64
N LEU A 191 -3.04 9.98 -0.53
CA LEU A 191 -4.02 10.93 -0.03
C LEU A 191 -3.33 12.20 0.49
N ALA A 192 -2.26 12.04 1.25
CA ALA A 192 -1.45 13.14 1.77
C ALA A 192 -0.74 13.95 0.67
N GLN A 193 -0.48 13.37 -0.50
CA GLN A 193 0.00 14.11 -1.67
C GLN A 193 -1.07 15.06 -2.26
N LYS A 194 -2.36 14.78 -2.03
CA LYS A 194 -3.49 15.45 -2.73
C LYS A 194 -4.26 16.43 -1.86
N LYS A 195 -4.42 16.14 -0.57
CA LYS A 195 -5.22 16.97 0.34
C LYS A 195 -4.65 17.00 1.74
N GLU A 196 -5.01 18.05 2.47
CA GLU A 196 -4.83 18.08 3.92
C GLU A 196 -5.66 16.95 4.57
N LEU A 197 -5.03 16.24 5.50
CA LEU A 197 -5.62 15.11 6.19
C LEU A 197 -6.51 15.59 7.34
N THR A 198 -7.56 14.81 7.65
CA THR A 198 -8.39 15.04 8.84
C THR A 198 -7.58 14.80 10.12
N VAL A 199 -8.09 15.22 11.28
CA VAL A 199 -7.42 14.97 12.57
C VAL A 199 -7.13 13.48 12.77
N GLU A 200 -8.12 12.61 12.52
CA GLU A 200 -7.99 11.14 12.63
C GLU A 200 -6.91 10.58 11.68
N GLU A 201 -6.89 11.05 10.43
CA GLU A 201 -5.92 10.64 9.42
C GLU A 201 -4.49 11.13 9.78
N ARG A 202 -4.37 12.32 10.38
CA ARG A 202 -3.10 12.88 10.87
C ARG A 202 -2.58 12.13 12.10
N ASP A 203 -3.46 11.76 13.02
CA ASP A 203 -3.10 10.96 14.19
C ASP A 203 -2.58 9.58 13.77
N TRP A 204 -3.23 8.95 12.80
CA TRP A 204 -2.76 7.72 12.18
C TRP A 204 -1.36 7.89 11.56
N PHE A 205 -1.14 8.97 10.79
CA PHE A 205 0.15 9.22 10.14
C PHE A 205 1.26 9.53 11.14
N ARG A 206 0.93 10.23 12.25
CA ARG A 206 1.86 10.46 13.35
C ARG A 206 2.24 9.15 14.05
N GLN A 207 1.29 8.24 14.25
CA GLN A 207 1.58 6.93 14.82
C GLN A 207 2.46 6.09 13.87
N LEU A 208 2.16 6.10 12.56
CA LEU A 208 3.02 5.48 11.56
C LEU A 208 4.44 6.05 11.64
N ALA A 209 4.59 7.38 11.64
CA ALA A 209 5.90 8.02 11.73
C ALA A 209 6.70 7.58 12.96
N ASN A 210 6.07 7.51 14.12
CA ASN A 210 6.74 7.06 15.35
C ASN A 210 7.21 5.61 15.21
N HIS A 211 6.38 4.72 14.65
CA HIS A 211 6.72 3.31 14.42
C HIS A 211 7.88 3.16 13.44
N GLU A 212 7.74 3.72 12.24
CA GLU A 212 8.70 3.56 11.14
C GLU A 212 10.06 4.18 11.48
N LEU A 213 10.08 5.35 12.14
CA LEU A 213 11.34 5.98 12.54
C LEU A 213 12.01 5.24 13.70
N LYS A 214 11.24 4.62 14.61
CA LYS A 214 11.80 3.75 15.66
C LYS A 214 12.40 2.48 15.07
N GLU A 215 11.69 1.84 14.14
CA GLU A 215 12.16 0.66 13.42
C GLU A 215 13.45 0.98 12.66
N LYS A 216 13.46 2.07 11.89
CA LYS A 216 14.66 2.55 11.20
C LYS A 216 15.83 2.76 12.15
N GLU A 217 15.62 3.41 13.30
CA GLU A 217 16.67 3.64 14.31
C GLU A 217 17.29 2.31 14.80
N LEU A 218 16.47 1.28 14.95
CA LEU A 218 16.93 -0.06 15.36
C LEU A 218 17.68 -0.76 14.23
N MET A 219 17.20 -0.64 12.99
CA MET A 219 17.86 -1.17 11.81
C MET A 219 19.21 -0.52 11.54
N ASP A 220 19.32 0.80 11.70
CA ASP A 220 20.58 1.55 11.61
C ASP A 220 21.61 1.09 12.65
N LYS A 221 21.15 0.52 13.78
CA LYS A 221 22.01 -0.09 14.84
C LYS A 221 22.35 -1.56 14.57
N GLY A 222 21.95 -2.11 13.43
CA GLY A 222 22.28 -3.46 12.99
C GLY A 222 21.26 -4.54 13.36
N MET A 223 20.09 -4.17 13.89
CA MET A 223 19.00 -5.14 14.10
C MET A 223 18.30 -5.42 12.76
N PRO A 224 18.07 -6.68 12.36
CA PRO A 224 17.30 -6.95 11.15
C PRO A 224 15.84 -6.53 11.32
N LEU A 225 15.15 -6.21 10.21
CA LEU A 225 13.69 -6.01 10.22
C LEU A 225 12.99 -7.21 10.87
N MET A 226 13.23 -8.39 10.28
CA MET A 226 12.84 -9.71 10.76
C MET A 226 14.08 -10.63 10.76
N ASP A 227 14.34 -11.26 11.90
CA ASP A 227 15.44 -12.20 12.09
C ASP A 227 15.08 -13.58 11.53
N LEU A 228 15.94 -14.12 10.66
CA LEU A 228 15.70 -15.41 10.02
C LEU A 228 15.47 -16.56 11.01
N SER A 229 16.07 -16.51 12.21
CA SER A 229 15.89 -17.54 13.25
C SER A 229 14.50 -17.54 13.87
N THR A 230 13.70 -16.51 13.63
CA THR A 230 12.30 -16.43 14.07
C THR A 230 11.32 -16.97 13.03
N TRP A 231 11.79 -17.36 11.84
CA TRP A 231 10.93 -17.98 10.83
C TRP A 231 10.39 -19.33 11.29
N ASN A 232 9.07 -19.47 11.24
CA ASN A 232 8.36 -20.68 11.60
C ASN A 232 7.75 -21.34 10.34
N PRO A 233 8.34 -22.45 9.85
CA PRO A 233 7.88 -23.09 8.61
C PRO A 233 6.53 -23.79 8.75
N LYS A 234 6.00 -23.95 9.97
CA LYS A 234 4.66 -24.54 10.18
C LYS A 234 3.55 -23.54 10.01
N THR A 235 3.81 -22.29 10.40
CA THR A 235 2.85 -21.18 10.31
C THR A 235 3.11 -20.29 9.10
N GLU A 236 4.25 -20.48 8.41
CA GLU A 236 4.72 -19.65 7.30
C GLU A 236 4.80 -18.17 7.71
N ARG A 237 5.25 -17.92 8.94
CA ARG A 237 5.36 -16.59 9.53
C ARG A 237 6.63 -16.49 10.37
N PHE A 238 7.10 -15.27 10.57
CA PHE A 238 8.08 -15.00 11.62
C PHE A 238 7.33 -14.92 12.97
N ASP A 239 7.79 -15.68 13.96
CA ASP A 239 7.26 -15.61 15.31
C ASP A 239 7.72 -14.30 15.98
N PRO A 240 6.83 -13.56 16.67
CA PRO A 240 7.19 -12.28 17.27
C PRO A 240 8.32 -12.41 18.30
N ASP A 241 9.40 -11.65 18.14
CA ASP A 241 10.53 -11.60 19.08
C ASP A 241 11.17 -10.19 19.10
N PRO A 242 10.75 -9.32 20.05
CA PRO A 242 11.34 -8.00 20.24
C PRO A 242 12.83 -7.99 20.60
N GLY A 243 13.42 -9.14 20.95
CA GLY A 243 14.85 -9.27 21.18
C GLY A 243 15.66 -9.37 19.88
N LYS A 244 15.02 -9.72 18.76
CA LYS A 244 15.69 -10.03 17.49
C LYS A 244 15.20 -9.19 16.31
N ASN A 245 13.94 -8.76 16.31
CA ASN A 245 13.30 -8.10 15.18
C ASN A 245 13.11 -6.60 15.47
N ALA A 246 13.56 -5.74 14.55
CA ALA A 246 13.39 -4.29 14.68
C ALA A 246 11.90 -3.91 14.69
N HIS A 247 11.10 -4.53 13.82
CA HIS A 247 9.65 -4.32 13.74
C HIS A 247 8.95 -4.66 15.06
N ASP A 248 9.21 -5.85 15.62
CA ASP A 248 8.57 -6.27 16.88
C ASP A 248 9.03 -5.44 18.07
N LYS A 249 10.30 -5.01 18.06
CA LYS A 249 10.85 -4.15 19.10
C LYS A 249 10.29 -2.73 19.04
N ALA A 250 10.11 -2.16 17.85
CA ALA A 250 9.44 -0.88 17.68
C ALA A 250 7.99 -0.97 18.20
N ASN A 251 7.29 -2.06 17.90
CA ASN A 251 5.91 -2.29 18.36
C ASN A 251 5.72 -2.29 19.89
N VAL A 252 6.77 -2.50 20.68
CA VAL A 252 6.69 -2.46 22.15
C VAL A 252 6.45 -1.04 22.67
N THR A 253 7.04 -0.03 22.03
CA THR A 253 6.96 1.37 22.48
C THR A 253 6.12 2.24 21.56
N ASP A 254 6.24 2.00 20.26
CA ASP A 254 5.66 2.78 19.17
C ASP A 254 4.92 1.81 18.25
N PRO A 255 3.73 1.31 18.63
CA PRO A 255 2.99 0.32 17.86
C PRO A 255 2.57 0.87 16.49
N ASN A 256 2.72 0.04 15.46
CA ASN A 256 2.23 0.31 14.11
C ASN A 256 0.73 0.64 14.19
N PRO A 257 0.23 1.69 13.51
CA PRO A 257 -1.20 1.96 13.50
C PRO A 257 -2.03 0.81 12.92
N GLY A 258 -3.33 0.82 13.24
CA GLY A 258 -4.30 -0.10 12.65
C GLY A 258 -4.70 0.31 11.22
N GLU A 259 -5.92 -0.05 10.82
CA GLU A 259 -6.48 0.33 9.51
C GLU A 259 -6.55 1.86 9.34
N PHE A 260 -6.24 2.37 8.15
CA PHE A 260 -6.33 3.79 7.85
C PHE A 260 -7.79 4.27 7.92
N PRO A 261 -8.08 5.42 8.57
CA PRO A 261 -9.46 5.88 8.74
C PRO A 261 -10.22 5.99 7.42
N LYS A 262 -11.37 5.31 7.35
CA LYS A 262 -12.32 5.34 6.21
C LYS A 262 -11.78 4.73 4.90
N TYR A 263 -10.58 4.14 4.90
CA TYR A 263 -10.11 3.36 3.76
C TYR A 263 -10.80 1.98 3.76
N ASN A 264 -11.26 1.54 2.58
CA ASN A 264 -11.89 0.23 2.40
C ASN A 264 -11.00 -0.68 1.56
N ALA A 265 -9.96 -1.21 2.19
CA ALA A 265 -9.04 -2.17 1.58
C ALA A 265 -9.72 -3.37 0.92
N ASN A 266 -10.84 -3.86 1.49
CA ASN A 266 -11.56 -5.00 0.92
C ASN A 266 -12.11 -4.69 -0.48
N LYS A 267 -12.51 -3.45 -0.74
CA LYS A 267 -12.99 -3.05 -2.06
C LYS A 267 -11.86 -3.19 -3.09
N ASP A 268 -10.71 -2.60 -2.81
CA ASP A 268 -9.55 -2.67 -3.71
C ASP A 268 -9.07 -4.11 -3.89
N TYR A 269 -9.12 -4.94 -2.85
CA TYR A 269 -8.83 -6.37 -2.94
C TYR A 269 -9.76 -7.08 -3.94
N TRP A 270 -11.08 -6.88 -3.84
CA TRP A 270 -12.02 -7.51 -4.77
C TRP A 270 -11.87 -7.00 -6.20
N ASP A 271 -11.54 -5.72 -6.37
CA ASP A 271 -11.39 -5.11 -7.69
C ASP A 271 -10.09 -5.56 -8.40
N HIS A 272 -9.10 -6.04 -7.64
CA HIS A 272 -7.76 -6.35 -8.17
C HIS A 272 -7.26 -7.78 -7.95
N SER A 273 -7.89 -8.59 -7.11
CA SER A 273 -7.42 -9.96 -6.79
C SER A 273 -7.35 -10.90 -8.00
N ASP A 274 -8.27 -10.78 -8.97
CA ASP A 274 -8.28 -11.59 -10.20
C ASP A 274 -7.36 -11.04 -11.30
N THR A 275 -6.63 -9.95 -11.05
CA THR A 275 -5.71 -9.36 -12.05
C THR A 275 -4.36 -10.09 -12.08
N ASP A 276 -3.65 -10.02 -13.21
CA ASP A 276 -2.35 -10.68 -13.37
C ASP A 276 -1.31 -10.08 -12.41
N SER A 277 -0.70 -10.94 -11.59
CA SER A 277 0.34 -10.55 -10.62
C SER A 277 1.64 -10.09 -11.27
N ASN A 278 1.84 -10.34 -12.57
CA ASN A 278 3.01 -9.85 -13.30
C ASN A 278 2.87 -8.40 -13.78
N ASN A 279 1.67 -7.81 -13.67
CA ASN A 279 1.37 -6.47 -14.14
C ASN A 279 1.66 -5.43 -13.05
N TYR A 280 2.93 -5.17 -12.74
CA TYR A 280 3.38 -4.15 -11.78
C TYR A 280 4.61 -3.43 -12.28
#